data_AF-E6PIV8-F1
#
_entry.id   AF-E6PIV8-F1
#
_cell.length_a   1.000
_cell.length_b   1.000
_cell.length_c   1.000
_cell.angle_alpha   90.00
_cell.angle_beta   90.00
_cell.angle_gamma   90.00
#
_symmetry.space_group_name_H-M   'P 1'
#
loop_
_entity.id
_entity.type
_entity.pdbx_description
1 polymer ?
#
loop_
_entity_poly.entity_id
_entity_poly.type
_entity_poly.pdbx_seq_one_letter_code
_entity_poly.pdbx_strand_id
1 'polypeptide(L)'
;MLRIKAWLVVSRNATRDYLDTVALADKLGAQTTQVALQSLDALYPQESGASVLLQLARQMAEPKPFDLEDGDLSQYRGLSERWRSWAAVSDEAAQIAVAILSQLQLDARRHPKLDS
;
A
#
# COMPACT_ATOMS: atom_id res chain seq x y z
N MET A 1 -3.37 -13.05 0.15
CA MET A 1 -2.26 -12.61 -0.70
C MET A 1 -2.00 -11.11 -0.64
N LEU A 2 -2.98 -10.23 -0.89
CA LEU A 2 -2.77 -8.77 -0.87
C LEU A 2 -2.19 -8.25 0.45
N ARG A 3 -2.72 -8.68 1.59
CA ARG A 3 -2.25 -8.27 2.93
C ARG A 3 -0.77 -8.59 3.17
N ILE A 4 -0.31 -9.74 2.68
CA ILE A 4 1.10 -10.13 2.77
C ILE A 4 1.95 -9.21 1.88
N LYS A 5 1.52 -8.92 0.65
CA LYS A 5 2.23 -8.00 -0.25
C LYS A 5 2.31 -6.58 0.31
N ALA A 6 1.21 -6.08 0.86
CA ALA A 6 1.17 -4.80 1.57
C ALA A 6 2.14 -4.78 2.77
N TRP A 7 2.21 -5.86 3.55
CA TRP A 7 3.20 -5.97 4.62
C TRP A 7 4.64 -5.95 4.11
N LEU A 8 4.93 -6.53 2.94
CA LEU A 8 6.27 -6.46 2.36
C LEU A 8 6.65 -5.04 1.93
N VAL A 9 5.70 -4.23 1.45
CA VAL A 9 5.95 -2.79 1.21
C VAL A 9 6.39 -2.11 2.50
N VAL A 10 5.72 -2.39 3.62
CA VAL A 10 6.05 -1.81 4.93
C VAL A 10 7.40 -2.27 5.46
N SER A 11 7.65 -3.58 5.40
CA SER A 11 8.81 -4.19 6.05
C SER A 11 10.09 -4.21 5.21
N ARG A 12 9.98 -4.29 3.88
CA ARG A 12 11.12 -4.40 2.96
C ARG A 12 11.30 -3.19 2.06
N ASN A 13 10.20 -2.57 1.63
CA ASN A 13 10.22 -1.39 0.77
C ASN A 13 10.99 -1.61 -0.56
N ALA A 14 10.82 -2.77 -1.22
CA ALA A 14 11.42 -3.01 -2.54
C ALA A 14 10.43 -2.66 -3.66
N THR A 15 10.93 -2.30 -4.85
CA THR A 15 10.15 -1.97 -6.05
C THR A 15 9.17 -3.08 -6.42
N ARG A 16 9.59 -4.35 -6.28
CA ARG A 16 8.74 -5.52 -6.50
C ARG A 16 7.53 -5.58 -5.57
N ASP A 17 7.66 -5.12 -4.33
CA ASP A 17 6.57 -5.16 -3.37
C ASP A 17 5.46 -4.19 -3.77
N TYR A 18 5.83 -3.02 -4.30
CA TYR A 18 4.87 -2.07 -4.89
C TYR A 18 4.21 -2.65 -6.13
N LEU A 19 5.00 -3.15 -7.09
CA LEU A 19 4.50 -3.78 -8.33
C LEU A 19 3.48 -4.89 -8.05
N ASP A 20 3.83 -5.83 -7.17
CA ASP A 20 2.96 -6.94 -6.82
C ASP A 20 1.69 -6.47 -6.10
N THR A 21 1.79 -5.42 -5.27
CA THR A 21 0.66 -4.87 -4.54
C THR A 21 -0.32 -4.15 -5.47
N VAL A 22 0.15 -3.24 -6.34
CA VAL A 22 -0.72 -2.52 -7.28
C VAL A 22 -1.36 -3.47 -8.30
N ALA A 23 -0.60 -4.44 -8.81
CA ALA A 23 -1.11 -5.42 -9.76
C ALA A 23 -2.18 -6.32 -9.16
N LEU A 24 -2.04 -6.68 -7.88
CA LEU A 24 -3.04 -7.48 -7.18
C LEU A 24 -4.25 -6.64 -6.74
N ALA A 25 -4.03 -5.40 -6.30
CA ALA A 25 -5.09 -4.48 -5.91
C ALA A 25 -6.02 -4.18 -7.09
N ASP A 26 -5.47 -3.94 -8.27
CA ASP A 26 -6.26 -3.74 -9.49
C ASP A 26 -7.11 -4.97 -9.84
N LYS A 27 -6.53 -6.18 -9.77
CA LYS A 27 -7.27 -7.43 -10.04
C LYS A 27 -8.43 -7.64 -9.06
N LEU A 28 -8.29 -7.17 -7.82
CA LEU A 28 -9.31 -7.28 -6.78
C LEU A 28 -10.38 -6.17 -6.86
N GLY A 29 -10.04 -5.05 -7.49
CA GLY A 29 -10.84 -3.83 -7.50
C GLY A 29 -10.72 -3.04 -6.18
N ALA A 30 -11.08 -1.75 -6.25
CA ALA A 30 -10.86 -0.79 -5.15
C ALA A 30 -11.56 -1.19 -3.84
N GLN A 31 -12.84 -1.57 -3.89
CA GLN A 31 -13.61 -1.89 -2.68
C GLN A 31 -13.05 -3.12 -1.96
N THR A 32 -12.76 -4.20 -2.69
CA THR A 32 -12.18 -5.43 -2.11
C THR A 32 -10.79 -5.16 -1.54
N THR A 33 -9.98 -4.36 -2.24
CA THR A 33 -8.65 -3.94 -1.78
C THR A 33 -8.75 -3.18 -0.45
N GLN A 34 -9.63 -2.19 -0.37
CA GLN A 34 -9.83 -1.39 0.85
C GLN A 34 -10.26 -2.26 2.04
N VAL A 35 -11.27 -3.11 1.86
CA VAL A 35 -11.75 -4.03 2.91
C VAL A 35 -10.64 -5.00 3.33
N ALA A 36 -9.83 -5.48 2.38
CA ALA A 36 -8.74 -6.38 2.70
C ALA A 36 -7.66 -5.71 3.56
N LEU A 37 -7.28 -4.47 3.26
CA LEU A 37 -6.19 -3.78 3.95
C LEU A 37 -6.55 -3.31 5.37
N GLN A 38 -7.84 -3.11 5.68
CA GLN A 38 -8.29 -2.69 7.02
C GLN A 38 -7.84 -3.60 8.17
N SER A 39 -7.63 -4.90 7.89
CA SER A 39 -7.22 -5.84 8.93
C SER A 39 -5.70 -5.85 9.19
N LEU A 40 -4.91 -4.98 8.54
CA LEU A 40 -3.45 -5.03 8.65
C LEU A 40 -2.94 -4.82 10.07
N ASP A 41 -3.50 -3.85 10.79
CA ASP A 41 -3.05 -3.53 12.17
C ASP A 41 -3.30 -4.70 13.14
N ALA A 42 -4.39 -5.45 12.93
CA ALA A 42 -4.70 -6.64 13.71
C ALA A 42 -3.82 -7.84 13.35
N LEU A 43 -3.45 -7.97 12.06
CA LEU A 43 -2.66 -9.10 11.56
C LEU A 43 -1.15 -8.92 11.79
N TYR A 44 -0.68 -7.67 11.84
CA TYR A 44 0.72 -7.31 12.00
C TYR A 44 0.86 -6.30 13.15
N PRO A 45 0.57 -6.69 14.40
CA PRO A 45 0.71 -5.79 15.53
C PRO A 45 2.16 -5.34 15.69
N GLN A 46 2.37 -4.04 15.89
CA GLN A 46 3.69 -3.47 16.14
C GLN A 46 3.92 -3.33 17.64
N GLU A 47 5.10 -3.69 18.13
CA GLU A 47 5.46 -3.54 19.56
C GLU A 47 5.34 -2.09 20.04
N SER A 48 5.60 -1.13 19.16
CA SER A 48 5.46 0.31 19.42
C SER A 48 4.00 0.81 19.42
N GLY A 49 3.04 -0.04 19.03
CA GLY A 49 1.65 0.36 18.79
C GLY A 49 1.43 1.16 17.51
N ALA A 50 2.45 1.29 16.65
CA ALA A 50 2.31 1.97 15.36
C ALA A 50 1.34 1.23 14.42
N SER A 51 0.54 2.00 13.67
CA SER A 51 -0.38 1.46 12.65
C SER A 51 0.39 1.09 11.38
N VAL A 52 0.33 -0.18 11.01
CA VAL A 52 0.85 -0.71 9.75
C VAL A 52 0.07 -0.17 8.56
N LEU A 53 -1.25 -0.05 8.70
CA LEU A 53 -2.11 0.49 7.65
C LEU A 53 -1.77 1.95 7.35
N LEU A 54 -1.50 2.76 8.37
CA LEU A 54 -1.06 4.14 8.19
C LEU A 54 0.33 4.22 7.57
N GLN A 55 1.27 3.38 8.01
CA GLN A 55 2.61 3.34 7.44
C GLN A 55 2.59 2.94 5.96
N LEU A 56 1.78 1.92 5.61
CA LEU A 56 1.54 1.53 4.22
C LEU A 56 1.02 2.71 3.40
N ALA A 57 0.01 3.43 3.90
CA ALA A 57 -0.55 4.57 3.19
C ALA A 57 0.50 5.65 2.91
N ARG A 58 1.41 5.93 3.86
CA ARG A 58 2.51 6.88 3.66
C ARG A 58 3.47 6.45 2.55
N GLN A 59 3.89 5.18 2.58
CA GLN A 59 4.77 4.62 1.57
C GLN A 59 4.12 4.54 0.19
N MET A 60 2.82 4.27 0.12
CA MET A 60 2.06 4.24 -1.13
C MET A 60 1.80 5.65 -1.69
N ALA A 61 1.63 6.66 -0.83
CA ALA A 61 1.44 8.06 -1.24
C ALA A 61 2.71 8.65 -1.85
N GLU A 62 3.87 8.24 -1.36
CA GLU A 62 5.17 8.65 -1.88
C GLU A 62 6.11 7.44 -2.01
N PRO A 63 5.94 6.60 -3.06
CA PRO A 63 6.73 5.39 -3.25
C PRO A 63 8.21 5.69 -3.44
N LYS A 64 9.02 5.27 -2.46
CA LYS A 64 10.48 5.41 -2.46
C LYS A 64 11.14 4.06 -2.14
N PRO A 65 11.01 3.06 -3.01
CA PRO A 65 11.68 1.78 -2.82
C PRO A 65 13.21 1.92 -2.81
N PHE A 66 13.89 1.05 -2.08
CA PHE A 66 15.35 1.16 -1.91
C PHE A 66 16.17 0.70 -3.13
N ASP A 67 15.58 -0.10 -4.02
CA ASP A 67 16.23 -0.76 -5.17
C ASP A 67 15.82 -0.18 -6.53
N LEU A 68 15.12 0.96 -6.55
CA LEU A 68 14.70 1.59 -7.80
C LEU A 68 15.85 2.38 -8.42
N GLU A 69 16.34 1.89 -9.55
CA GLU A 69 17.38 2.53 -10.36
C GLU A 69 16.73 3.23 -11.56
N ASP A 70 16.79 4.56 -11.61
CA ASP A 70 16.35 5.42 -12.73
C ASP A 70 14.94 5.12 -13.32
N GLY A 71 14.07 4.47 -12.56
CA GLY A 71 12.75 4.04 -13.04
C GLY A 71 12.78 2.85 -13.99
N ASP A 72 13.92 2.17 -14.17
CA ASP A 72 14.02 0.99 -15.04
C ASP A 72 13.37 -0.24 -14.40
N LEU A 73 12.33 -0.73 -15.06
CA LEU A 73 11.60 -1.93 -14.65
C LEU A 73 11.93 -3.15 -15.53
N SER A 74 12.89 -3.05 -16.45
CA SER A 74 13.26 -4.10 -17.41
C SER A 74 13.67 -5.43 -16.74
N GLN A 75 14.26 -5.34 -15.55
CA GLN A 75 14.69 -6.48 -14.74
C GLN A 75 13.53 -7.28 -14.12
N TYR A 76 12.34 -6.68 -13.99
CA TYR A 76 11.17 -7.33 -13.38
C TYR A 76 10.35 -8.11 -14.42
N ARG A 77 10.45 -9.44 -14.37
CA ARG A 77 9.74 -10.34 -15.28
C ARG A 77 8.27 -10.53 -14.92
N GLY A 78 7.43 -10.76 -15.93
CA GLY A 78 6.01 -11.11 -15.74
C GLY A 78 5.09 -9.91 -15.52
N LEU A 79 5.57 -8.68 -15.76
CA LEU A 79 4.77 -7.47 -15.68
C LEU A 79 3.86 -7.34 -16.91
N SER A 80 2.57 -7.10 -16.65
CA SER A 80 1.64 -6.62 -17.68
C SER A 80 2.10 -5.26 -18.20
N GLU A 81 1.79 -4.96 -19.46
CA GLU A 81 2.28 -3.76 -20.16
C GLU A 81 2.06 -2.44 -19.39
N ARG A 82 0.90 -2.29 -18.75
CA ARG A 82 0.57 -1.12 -17.92
C ARG A 82 1.46 -0.90 -16.67
N TRP A 83 2.11 -1.95 -16.16
CA TRP A 83 2.98 -1.88 -14.97
C TRP A 83 4.46 -1.81 -15.31
N ARG A 84 4.81 -1.56 -16.58
CA ARG A 84 6.20 -1.40 -17.02
C ARG A 84 6.76 0.01 -16.83
N SER A 85 5.92 0.95 -16.38
CA SER A 85 6.34 2.30 -16.03
C SER A 85 6.23 2.48 -14.51
N TRP A 86 7.32 2.93 -13.88
CA TRP A 86 7.29 3.26 -12.45
C TRP A 86 6.30 4.40 -12.14
N ALA A 87 6.10 5.32 -13.08
CA ALA A 87 5.11 6.39 -12.91
C ALA A 87 3.69 5.81 -12.79
N ALA A 88 3.31 4.84 -13.65
CA ALA A 88 2.00 4.21 -13.58
C ALA A 88 1.79 3.43 -12.27
N VAL A 89 2.84 2.77 -11.78
CA VAL A 89 2.82 2.06 -10.48
C VAL A 89 2.67 3.07 -9.33
N SER A 90 3.39 4.19 -9.40
CA SER A 90 3.36 5.24 -8.39
C SER A 90 2.00 5.93 -8.33
N ASP A 91 1.39 6.19 -9.49
CA ASP A 91 0.05 6.77 -9.58
C ASP A 91 -0.99 5.84 -8.96
N GLU A 92 -0.96 4.55 -9.28
CA GLU A 92 -1.90 3.58 -8.68
C GLU A 92 -1.65 3.43 -7.17
N ALA A 93 -0.40 3.37 -6.73
CA ALA A 93 -0.05 3.35 -5.32
C ALA A 93 -0.63 4.57 -4.59
N ALA A 94 -0.52 5.77 -5.17
CA ALA A 94 -1.10 6.98 -4.61
C ALA A 94 -2.63 6.88 -4.48
N GLN A 95 -3.32 6.29 -5.46
CA GLN A 95 -4.77 6.07 -5.36
C GLN A 95 -5.14 5.11 -4.22
N ILE A 96 -4.38 4.03 -4.04
CA ILE A 96 -4.56 3.12 -2.91
C ILE A 96 -4.33 3.87 -1.58
N ALA A 97 -3.30 4.71 -1.51
CA ALA A 97 -3.03 5.53 -0.32
C ALA A 97 -4.18 6.47 0.01
N VAL A 98 -4.72 7.17 -0.98
CA VAL A 98 -5.88 8.07 -0.82
C VAL A 98 -7.09 7.30 -0.28
N ALA A 99 -7.36 6.10 -0.80
CA ALA A 99 -8.46 5.25 -0.33
C ALA A 99 -8.28 4.84 1.15
N ILE A 100 -7.06 4.45 1.54
CA ILE A 100 -6.75 4.10 2.93
C ILE A 100 -6.92 5.33 3.85
N LEU A 101 -6.33 6.47 3.49
CA LEU A 101 -6.38 7.69 4.30
C LEU A 101 -7.80 8.21 4.47
N SER A 102 -8.60 8.17 3.39
CA SER A 102 -10.01 8.55 3.44
C SER A 102 -10.79 7.67 4.41
N GLN A 103 -10.53 6.35 4.40
CA GLN A 103 -11.15 5.42 5.34
C GLN A 103 -10.74 5.71 6.78
N LEU A 104 -9.45 5.89 7.05
CA LEU A 104 -8.94 6.22 8.38
C LEU A 104 -9.56 7.52 8.92
N GLN A 105 -9.73 8.54 8.06
CA GLN A 105 -10.41 9.77 8.42
C GLN A 105 -11.88 9.55 8.77
N LEU A 106 -12.60 8.70 8.02
CA LEU A 106 -13.99 8.36 8.33
C LEU A 106 -14.11 7.62 9.67
N ASP A 107 -13.21 6.69 9.95
CA ASP A 107 -13.22 5.92 11.19
C ASP A 107 -12.89 6.80 12.41
N ALA A 108 -11.92 7.72 12.27
CA ALA A 108 -11.61 8.71 13.29
C ALA A 108 -12.80 9.65 13.59
N ARG A 109 -13.62 9.99 12.59
CA ARG A 109 -14.85 10.79 12.79
C ARG A 109 -15.96 10.01 13.49
N ARG A 110 -16.05 8.70 13.29
CA ARG A 110 -17.03 7.83 13.96
C ARG A 110 -16.69 7.59 15.43
N HIS A 111 -15.40 7.61 15.77
CA HIS A 111 -14.89 7.44 17.12
C HIS A 111 -14.00 8.64 17.51
N PRO A 112 -14.59 9.83 17.72
CA PRO A 112 -13.83 10.94 18.28
C PRO A 112 -13.28 10.47 19.63
N LYS A 113 -11.96 10.55 19.82
CA LYS A 113 -11.36 10.31 21.12
C LYS A 113 -12.06 11.24 22.11
N LEU A 114 -12.81 10.67 23.05
CA LEU A 114 -13.35 11.40 24.20
C LEU A 114 -12.13 11.78 25.04
N ASP A 115 -11.62 12.99 24.82
CA ASP A 115 -10.54 13.56 25.61
C ASP A 115 -10.92 13.46 27.10
N SER A 116 -10.14 12.68 27.85
CA SER A 116 -10.22 12.53 29.32
C SER A 116 -8.92 13.06 29.92
#